data_AF-A0A538NUK9-F1
#
_entry.id   AF-A0A538NUK9-F1
#
_cell.length_a   1.000
_cell.length_b   1.000
_cell.length_c   1.000
_cell.angle_alpha   90.00
_cell.angle_beta   90.00
_cell.angle_gamma   90.00
#
_symmetry.space_group_name_H-M   'P 1'
#
loop_
_entity.id
_entity.type
_entity.pdbx_description
1 polymer ?
#
loop_
_entity_poly.entity_id
_entity_poly.type
_entity_poly.pdbx_seq_one_letter_code
_entity_poly.pdbx_strand_id
1 'polypeptide(L)' 'MSASEIIKELPKLSEAERRAILDKLRELAQQDDERWEQLLSDPQPRPKLEAFLRESAAEGESPLDPSRL' A
#
# COMPACT_ATOMS: atom_id res chain seq x y z
N MET A 1 -15.05 -3.72 -4.85
CA MET A 1 -15.59 -2.84 -3.78
C MET A 1 -14.75 -1.58 -3.74
N SER A 2 -15.35 -0.44 -4.00
CA SER A 2 -14.72 0.89 -3.94
C SER A 2 -15.02 1.59 -2.61
N ALA A 3 -14.17 2.54 -2.19
CA ALA A 3 -14.40 3.34 -0.99
C ALA A 3 -15.79 4.03 -0.99
N SER A 4 -16.27 4.40 -2.18
CA SER A 4 -17.59 5.00 -2.43
C SER A 4 -18.76 4.09 -2.07
N GLU A 5 -18.61 2.77 -2.23
CA GLU A 5 -19.65 1.79 -1.89
C GLU A 5 -19.71 1.60 -0.37
N ILE A 6 -18.57 1.58 0.31
CA ILE A 6 -18.49 1.47 1.78
C ILE A 6 -19.18 2.67 2.44
N ILE A 7 -18.94 3.89 1.94
CA ILE A 7 -19.52 5.12 2.48
C ILE A 7 -21.06 5.11 2.40
N LYS A 8 -21.65 4.47 1.38
CA LYS A 8 -23.11 4.36 1.23
C LYS A 8 -23.75 3.39 2.22
N GLU A 9 -23.00 2.41 2.71
CA GLU A 9 -23.50 1.40 3.64
C GLU A 9 -23.34 1.81 5.11
N LEU A 10 -22.34 2.64 5.44
CA LEU A 10 -22.10 3.11 6.82
C LEU A 10 -23.32 3.77 7.52
N PRO A 11 -24.18 4.56 6.84
CA PRO A 11 -25.37 5.13 7.47
C PRO A 11 -26.41 4.08 7.89
N LYS A 12 -26.41 2.90 7.26
CA LYS A 12 -27.37 1.81 7.54
C LYS A 12 -27.04 1.05 8.83
N LEU A 13 -25.84 1.23 9.35
CA LEU A 13 -25.37 0.61 10.58
C LEU A 13 -25.84 1.37 11.81
N SER A 14 -25.93 0.67 12.94
CA SER A 14 -26.07 1.30 14.25
C SER A 14 -24.82 2.08 14.64
N GLU A 15 -24.95 2.96 15.64
CA GLU A 15 -23.80 3.70 16.18
C GLU A 15 -22.73 2.76 16.77
N ALA A 16 -23.15 1.69 17.45
CA ALA A 16 -22.25 0.69 18.01
C ALA A 16 -21.44 -0.03 16.92
N GLU A 17 -22.09 -0.42 15.83
CA GLU A 17 -21.42 -1.07 14.69
C GLU A 17 -20.45 -0.11 13.97
N ARG A 18 -20.86 1.15 13.76
CA ARG A 18 -19.96 2.17 13.21
C ARG A 18 -18.74 2.40 14.09
N ARG A 19 -18.91 2.39 15.42
CA ARG A 19 -17.82 2.53 16.37
C ARG A 19 -16.85 1.36 16.29
N ALA A 20 -17.37 0.12 16.28
CA ALA A 20 -16.56 -1.08 16.16
C ALA A 20 -15.74 -1.10 14.86
N ILE A 21 -16.34 -0.69 13.74
CA ILE A 21 -15.64 -0.57 12.45
C ILE A 21 -14.51 0.47 12.54
N LEU A 22 -14.79 1.65 13.11
CA LEU A 22 -13.79 2.71 13.27
C LEU A 22 -12.59 2.24 14.12
N ASP A 23 -12.86 1.56 15.23
CA ASP A 23 -11.81 1.07 16.11
C ASP A 23 -10.96 -0.01 15.42
N LYS A 24 -11.58 -0.89 14.64
CA LYS A 24 -10.85 -1.89 13.85
C LYS A 24 -10.01 -1.25 12.74
N LEU A 25 -10.53 -0.24 12.05
CA LEU A 25 -9.79 0.49 11.02
C LEU A 25 -8.55 1.20 11.60
N ARG A 26 -8.66 1.75 12.82
CA ARG A 26 -7.53 2.36 13.53
C ARG A 26 -6.47 1.33 13.90
N GLU A 27 -6.87 0.16 14.38
CA GLU A 27 -5.94 -0.94 14.66
C GLU A 27 -5.18 -1.37 13.40
N LEU A 28 -5.89 -1.55 12.27
CA LEU A 28 -5.27 -1.95 11.01
C LEU A 28 -4.31 -0.87 10.48
N ALA A 29 -4.67 0.41 10.58
CA ALA A 29 -3.79 1.50 10.16
C ALA A 29 -2.49 1.54 10.97
N GLN A 30 -2.52 1.18 12.25
CA GLN A 30 -1.31 1.09 13.09
C GLN A 30 -0.45 -0.13 12.75
N GLN A 31 -1.07 -1.25 12.35
CA GLN A 31 -0.37 -2.49 12.01
C GLN A 31 0.44 -2.41 10.72
N ASP A 32 -0.04 -1.65 9.73
CA ASP A 32 0.68 -1.52 8.46
C ASP A 32 1.98 -0.72 8.62
N ASP A 33 1.96 0.41 9.33
CA ASP A 33 3.15 1.27 9.46
C ASP A 33 4.32 0.56 10.16
N GLU A 34 4.09 -0.08 11.31
CA GLU A 34 5.16 -0.77 12.06
C GLU A 34 5.76 -1.95 11.28
N ARG A 35 4.92 -2.71 10.57
CA ARG A 35 5.38 -3.86 9.78
C ARG A 35 6.13 -3.41 8.53
N TRP A 36 5.71 -2.32 7.90
CA TRP A 36 6.46 -1.70 6.80
C TRP A 36 7.80 -1.15 7.28
N GLU A 37 7.84 -0.47 8.42
CA GLU A 37 9.08 0.02 9.01
C GLU A 37 10.04 -1.12 9.34
N GLN A 38 9.55 -2.23 9.91
CA GLN A 38 10.36 -3.43 10.15
C GLN A 38 10.89 -4.02 8.85
N LEU A 39 10.03 -4.16 7.83
CA LEU A 39 10.43 -4.69 6.53
C LEU A 39 11.45 -3.79 5.85
N LEU A 40 11.35 -2.47 5.96
CA LEU A 40 12.31 -1.51 5.39
C LEU A 40 13.63 -1.47 6.17
N SER A 41 13.57 -1.66 7.50
CA SER A 41 14.73 -1.66 8.38
C SER A 41 15.49 -2.99 8.40
N ASP A 42 14.92 -4.05 7.83
CA ASP A 42 15.58 -5.35 7.69
C ASP A 42 16.90 -5.21 6.91
N PRO A 43 18.06 -5.53 7.53
CA PRO A 43 19.37 -5.40 6.91
C PRO A 43 19.67 -6.49 5.88
N GLN A 44 18.77 -7.45 5.66
CA GLN A 44 19.00 -8.48 4.65
C GLN A 44 19.13 -7.88 3.24
N PRO A 45 20.11 -8.36 2.45
CA PRO A 45 20.26 -7.96 1.04
C PRO A 45 19.00 -8.25 0.24
N ARG A 46 18.67 -7.38 -0.72
CA ARG A 46 17.44 -7.50 -1.54
C ARG A 46 17.81 -7.66 -3.00
N PRO A 47 18.32 -8.83 -3.42
CA PRO A 47 18.94 -8.99 -4.74
C PRO A 47 17.98 -8.68 -5.90
N LYS A 48 16.68 -8.94 -5.75
CA LYS A 48 15.66 -8.60 -6.76
C LYS A 48 15.44 -7.08 -6.86
N LEU A 49 15.38 -6.38 -5.73
CA LEU A 49 15.23 -4.93 -5.69
C LEU A 49 16.49 -4.26 -6.24
N GLU A 50 17.67 -4.76 -5.86
CA GLU A 50 18.96 -4.27 -6.35
C GLU A 50 19.12 -4.47 -7.86
N ALA A 51 18.70 -5.63 -8.39
CA ALA A 51 18.69 -5.89 -9.82
C ALA A 51 17.74 -4.91 -10.55
N PHE A 52 16.52 -4.75 -10.03
CA PHE A 52 15.55 -3.80 -10.58
C PHE A 52 16.10 -2.37 -10.60
N LEU A 53 16.64 -1.86 -9.48
CA LEU A 53 17.20 -0.51 -9.41
C LEU A 53 18.36 -0.32 -10.39
N ARG A 54 19.20 -1.34 -10.57
CA ARG A 54 20.29 -1.32 -11.55
C ARG A 54 19.78 -1.27 -12.98
N GLU A 55 18.78 -2.08 -13.30
CA GLU A 55 18.14 -2.11 -14.61
C GLU A 55 17.45 -0.79 -14.93
N SER A 56 16.64 -0.26 -14.01
CA SER A 56 15.98 1.05 -14.16
C SER A 56 16.97 2.20 -14.29
N ALA A 57 18.09 2.19 -13.55
CA ALA A 57 19.13 3.21 -13.69
C ALA A 57 19.85 3.12 -15.06
N ALA A 58 19.88 1.94 -15.68
CA ALA A 58 20.51 1.70 -16.98
C ALA A 58 19.59 2.03 -18.17
N GLU A 59 18.26 2.10 -17.97
CA GLU A 59 17.29 2.44 -19.01
C GLU A 59 17.42 3.90 -19.51
N GLY A 60 18.08 4.78 -18.74
CA GLY A 60 18.27 6.19 -19.09
C GLY A 60 16.98 7.02 -19.03
N GLU A 61 17.07 8.35 -19.07
CA GLU A 61 15.93 9.27 -18.91
C GLU A 61 14.96 9.32 -20.10
N SER A 62 15.07 8.40 -21.06
CA SER A 62 14.22 8.45 -22.24
C SER A 62 12.77 8.07 -21.87
N PRO A 63 11.77 8.86 -22.28
CA PRO A 63 10.36 8.56 -22.01
C PRO A 63 10.01 7.14 -22.49
N LEU A 64 9.03 6.51 -21.82
CA LEU A 64 8.44 5.23 -22.23
C LEU A 64 8.22 5.21 -23.74
N ASP A 65 8.99 4.38 -24.45
CA ASP A 65 8.87 4.19 -25.89
C ASP A 65 7.54 3.49 -26.19
N PRO A 66 6.55 4.19 -26.77
CA PRO A 66 5.22 3.62 -27.02
C PRO A 66 5.26 2.46 -28.04
N SER A 67 6.36 2.34 -28.78
CA SER A 67 6.58 1.32 -29.81
C SER A 67 6.97 -0.04 -29.22
N ARG A 68 7.27 -0.10 -27.91
CA ARG A 68 7.70 -1.29 -27.16
C ARG A 68 6.61 -1.87 -26.24
N LEU A 69 5.41 -1.31 -26.28
CA LEU A 69 4.20 -1.80 -25.61
C LEU A 69 3.39 -2.71 -26.55
#